data_AF-A0A7V3WLU9-F1
#
_entry.id   AF-A0A7V3WLU9-F1
#
_cell.length_a   1.000
_cell.length_b   1.000
_cell.length_c   1.000
_cell.angle_alpha   90.00
_cell.angle_beta   90.00
_cell.angle_gamma   90.00
#
_symmetry.space_group_name_H-M   'P 1'
#
loop_
_entity.id
_entity.type
_entity.pdbx_description
1 polymer ?
#
loop_
_entity_poly.entity_id
_entity_poly.type
_entity_poly.pdbx_seq_one_letter_code
_entity_poly.pdbx_strand_id
1 'polypeptide(L)'
;VTIGACATAGGIQALRNFAQLKDFAALVYPSPAYLATLNKSTPIADHVFVDFELRGCPISKHQLLEVITAFLHGRKPNVPPDSVCTECKRAGLVCVMVARGVPCFGPVTHAGCGALCPAYDRGCYGCFGPKETPNTSALARAWAELGVSGPDLVRAFRTFNAYAEPFRRESIAHEQV
;
A
#
# COMPACT_ATOMS: atom_id res chain seq x y z
N VAL A 1 16.93 7.74 -4.02
CA VAL A 1 16.07 7.17 -2.94
C VAL A 1 14.70 7.83 -2.91
N THR A 2 13.61 7.06 -2.87
CA THR A 2 12.23 7.53 -2.67
C THR A 2 11.70 7.15 -1.28
N ILE A 3 10.83 7.98 -0.70
CA ILE A 3 10.38 7.81 0.68
C ILE A 3 8.85 7.93 0.76
N GLY A 4 8.22 6.86 1.23
CA GLY A 4 6.80 6.75 1.53
C GLY A 4 5.92 6.36 0.35
N ALA A 5 4.70 5.91 0.67
CA ALA A 5 3.73 5.40 -0.31
C ALA A 5 3.38 6.41 -1.42
N CYS A 6 3.39 7.70 -1.10
CA CYS A 6 3.22 8.77 -2.11
C CYS A 6 4.31 8.71 -3.18
N ALA A 7 5.56 8.53 -2.79
CA ALA A 7 6.70 8.51 -3.69
C ALA A 7 6.84 7.17 -4.44
N THR A 8 6.46 6.05 -3.81
CA THR A 8 6.66 4.70 -4.33
C THR A 8 5.44 4.13 -5.05
N ALA A 9 4.25 4.70 -4.86
CA ALA A 9 2.98 4.17 -5.39
C ALA A 9 1.98 5.27 -5.83
N GLY A 10 2.36 6.55 -5.80
CA GLY A 10 1.44 7.69 -5.96
C GLY A 10 0.61 8.02 -4.71
N GLY A 11 0.61 7.12 -3.71
CA GLY A 11 -0.08 7.33 -2.43
C GLY A 11 -1.59 7.36 -2.57
N ILE A 12 -2.26 8.03 -1.63
CA ILE A 12 -3.70 8.29 -1.70
C ILE A 12 -4.08 9.13 -2.93
N GLN A 13 -3.16 9.96 -3.43
CA GLN A 13 -3.40 10.81 -4.60
C GLN A 13 -3.56 10.00 -5.89
N ALA A 14 -3.04 8.77 -5.94
CA ALA A 14 -3.21 7.85 -7.06
C ALA A 14 -4.66 7.37 -7.25
N LEU A 15 -5.56 7.59 -6.28
CA LEU A 15 -7.00 7.39 -6.46
C LEU A 15 -7.55 8.16 -7.67
N ARG A 16 -6.98 9.33 -7.97
CA ARG A 16 -7.36 10.12 -9.15
C ARG A 16 -7.20 9.37 -10.47
N ASN A 17 -6.33 8.35 -10.53
CA ASN A 17 -6.06 7.62 -11.76
C ASN A 17 -7.25 6.73 -12.18
N PHE A 18 -8.21 6.51 -11.28
CA PHE A 18 -9.38 5.68 -11.48
C PHE A 18 -10.67 6.50 -11.63
N ALA A 19 -10.55 7.82 -11.83
CA ALA A 19 -11.68 8.72 -11.93
C ALA A 19 -11.36 9.93 -12.82
N GLN A 20 -12.38 10.70 -13.21
CA GLN A 20 -12.17 11.86 -14.07
C GLN A 20 -11.90 13.09 -13.21
N LEU A 21 -10.78 13.78 -13.48
CA LEU A 21 -10.40 14.98 -12.73
C LEU A 21 -11.47 16.07 -12.78
N LYS A 22 -12.14 16.23 -13.93
CA LYS A 22 -13.16 17.27 -14.14
C LYS A 22 -14.31 17.14 -13.14
N ASP A 23 -14.70 15.92 -12.80
CA ASP A 23 -15.78 15.64 -11.87
C ASP A 23 -15.42 16.12 -10.46
N PHE A 24 -14.20 15.85 -9.99
CA PHE A 24 -13.73 16.36 -8.69
C PHE A 24 -13.49 17.87 -8.69
N ALA A 25 -12.93 18.39 -9.79
CA ALA A 25 -12.59 19.80 -9.90
C ALA A 25 -13.84 20.68 -9.79
N ALA A 26 -14.94 20.28 -10.45
CA ALA A 26 -16.21 20.99 -10.40
C ALA A 26 -16.88 20.98 -9.01
N LEU A 27 -16.61 19.97 -8.18
CA LEU A 27 -17.15 19.87 -6.81
C LEU A 27 -16.40 20.76 -5.81
N VAL A 28 -15.10 20.96 -6.00
CA VAL A 28 -14.23 21.64 -5.04
C VAL A 28 -13.97 23.10 -5.43
N TYR A 29 -13.85 23.39 -6.73
CA TYR A 29 -13.42 24.70 -7.22
C TYR A 29 -14.53 25.41 -7.98
N PRO A 30 -14.87 26.66 -7.61
CA PRO A 30 -15.84 27.47 -8.37
C PRO A 30 -15.42 27.77 -9.81
N SER A 31 -14.11 27.84 -10.08
CA SER A 31 -13.55 28.05 -11.41
C SER A 31 -12.43 27.03 -11.69
N PRO A 32 -12.75 25.85 -12.24
CA PRO A 32 -11.79 24.78 -12.53
C PRO A 32 -10.71 25.14 -13.56
N ALA A 33 -10.92 26.22 -14.33
CA ALA A 33 -10.03 26.65 -15.41
C ALA A 33 -8.60 27.00 -14.93
N TYR A 34 -8.41 27.27 -13.64
CA TYR A 34 -7.09 27.58 -13.06
C TYR A 34 -6.27 26.34 -12.65
N LEU A 35 -6.81 25.14 -12.80
CA LEU A 35 -6.13 23.91 -12.39
C LEU A 35 -5.15 23.43 -13.47
N ALA A 36 -3.85 23.60 -13.21
CA ALA A 36 -2.79 22.94 -13.96
C ALA A 36 -2.32 21.69 -13.19
N THR A 37 -2.67 20.49 -13.68
CA THR A 37 -2.27 19.23 -13.03
C THR A 37 -1.87 18.17 -14.04
N LEU A 38 -1.01 17.25 -13.62
CA LEU A 38 -0.71 16.04 -14.39
C LEU A 38 -1.93 15.13 -14.48
N ASN A 39 -2.04 14.35 -15.55
CA ASN A 39 -3.16 13.43 -15.76
C ASN A 39 -3.22 12.29 -14.73
N LYS A 40 -2.06 11.82 -14.26
CA LYS A 40 -1.93 10.70 -13.34
C LYS A 40 -0.97 11.02 -12.20
N SER A 41 -1.22 10.44 -11.03
CA SER A 41 -0.25 10.37 -9.93
C SER A 41 0.42 8.99 -9.99
N THR A 42 1.73 8.97 -10.23
CA THR A 42 2.50 7.75 -10.51
C THR A 42 3.74 7.70 -9.60
N PRO A 43 4.32 6.51 -9.34
CA PRO A 43 5.58 6.38 -8.63
C PRO A 43 6.69 7.22 -9.26
N ILE A 44 7.61 7.73 -8.45
CA ILE A 44 8.78 8.48 -8.95
C ILE A 44 9.68 7.59 -9.84
N ALA A 45 9.73 6.27 -9.55
CA ALA A 45 10.48 5.30 -10.34
C ALA A 45 10.00 5.19 -11.80
N ASP A 46 8.79 5.63 -12.12
CA ASP A 46 8.29 5.69 -13.49
C ASP A 46 8.93 6.82 -14.32
N HIS A 47 9.58 7.80 -13.66
CA HIS A 47 10.11 9.02 -14.31
C HIS A 47 11.62 9.14 -14.23
N VAL A 48 12.24 8.60 -13.18
CA VAL A 48 13.68 8.69 -12.94
C VAL A 48 14.19 7.40 -12.30
N PHE A 49 15.49 7.16 -12.45
CA PHE A 49 16.15 6.07 -11.75
C PHE A 49 16.07 6.25 -10.22
N VAL A 50 15.71 5.18 -9.51
CA VAL A 50 15.58 5.17 -8.05
C VAL A 50 16.42 4.03 -7.48
N ASP A 51 17.40 4.38 -6.64
CA ASP A 51 18.31 3.40 -6.03
C ASP A 51 17.64 2.51 -4.97
N PHE A 52 16.67 3.08 -4.26
CA PHE A 52 16.00 2.44 -3.14
C PHE A 52 14.65 3.10 -2.84
N GLU A 53 13.65 2.28 -2.54
CA GLU A 53 12.31 2.68 -2.14
C GLU A 53 12.06 2.37 -0.67
N LEU A 54 11.98 3.39 0.19
CA LEU A 54 11.55 3.21 1.58
C LEU A 54 10.03 3.32 1.67
N ARG A 55 9.35 2.19 1.87
CA ARG A 55 7.89 2.11 1.87
C ARG A 55 7.25 2.45 3.23
N GLY A 56 6.00 2.90 3.19
CA GLY A 56 5.20 3.22 4.38
C GLY A 56 4.34 4.48 4.23
N CYS A 57 3.24 4.56 4.98
CA CYS A 57 2.34 5.72 4.99
C CYS A 57 1.86 6.03 6.43
N PRO A 58 2.67 6.75 7.26
CA PRO A 58 4.04 7.15 6.98
C PRO A 58 5.04 5.99 7.14
N ILE A 59 6.28 6.25 6.74
CA ILE A 59 7.41 5.34 6.92
C ILE A 59 7.73 5.10 8.41
N SER A 60 8.40 4.00 8.71
CA SER A 60 8.90 3.71 10.05
C SER A 60 10.16 4.51 10.36
N LYS A 61 10.21 5.15 11.55
CA LYS A 61 11.41 5.85 12.04
C LYS A 61 12.63 4.92 12.08
N HIS A 62 12.46 3.69 12.53
CA HIS A 62 13.56 2.72 12.64
C HIS A 62 14.11 2.35 11.26
N GLN A 63 13.24 2.10 10.28
CA GLN A 63 13.66 1.82 8.90
C GLN A 63 14.33 3.03 8.25
N LEU A 64 13.88 4.25 8.55
CA LEU A 64 14.53 5.45 8.05
C LEU A 64 15.95 5.60 8.59
N LEU A 65 16.14 5.43 9.90
CA LEU A 65 17.46 5.48 10.53
C LEU A 65 18.39 4.40 9.98
N GLU A 66 17.86 3.19 9.77
CA GLU A 66 18.59 2.08 9.15
C GLU A 66 19.03 2.43 7.72
N VAL A 67 18.13 2.97 6.88
CA VAL A 67 18.45 3.37 5.50
C VAL A 67 19.50 4.47 5.44
N ILE A 68 19.34 5.52 6.26
CA ILE A 68 20.31 6.63 6.30
C ILE A 68 21.68 6.11 6.74
N THR A 69 21.73 5.36 7.84
CA THR A 69 22.98 4.81 8.39
C THR A 69 23.64 3.86 7.40
N ALA A 70 22.85 3.03 6.70
CA ALA A 70 23.37 2.11 5.70
C ALA A 70 24.08 2.83 4.56
N PHE A 71 23.44 3.85 3.99
CA PHE A 71 24.03 4.60 2.89
C PHE A 71 25.24 5.43 3.30
N LEU A 72 25.23 6.02 4.51
CA LEU A 72 26.41 6.73 5.03
C LEU A 72 27.63 5.82 5.19
N HIS A 73 27.42 4.54 5.47
CA HIS A 73 28.49 3.54 5.59
C HIS A 73 28.74 2.73 4.31
N GLY A 74 28.12 3.08 3.17
CA GLY A 74 28.31 2.37 1.91
C GLY A 74 27.80 0.92 1.90
N ARG A 75 26.85 0.57 2.77
CA ARG A 75 26.24 -0.77 2.85
C ARG A 75 24.80 -0.75 2.32
N LYS A 76 24.30 -1.92 1.94
CA LYS A 76 22.89 -2.08 1.59
C LYS A 76 22.00 -1.91 2.84
N PRO A 77 20.90 -1.14 2.78
CA PRO A 77 19.93 -1.07 3.87
C PRO A 77 19.30 -2.43 4.18
N ASN A 78 19.19 -2.75 5.47
CA ASN A 78 18.54 -3.96 5.97
C ASN A 78 17.08 -3.65 6.35
N VAL A 79 16.24 -3.47 5.34
CA VAL A 79 14.80 -3.29 5.51
C VAL A 79 14.11 -4.62 5.17
N PRO A 80 13.34 -5.23 6.09
CA PRO A 80 12.84 -6.59 5.92
C PRO A 80 11.87 -6.71 4.72
N PRO A 81 12.18 -7.49 3.68
CA PRO A 81 11.34 -7.58 2.47
C PRO A 81 10.09 -8.46 2.67
N ASP A 82 9.97 -9.09 3.84
CA ASP A 82 8.98 -10.10 4.15
C ASP A 82 7.63 -9.48 4.56
N SER A 83 6.67 -10.36 4.85
CA SER A 83 5.31 -9.97 5.17
C SER A 83 5.19 -9.44 6.62
N VAL A 84 4.26 -8.51 6.84
CA VAL A 84 3.78 -8.13 8.18
C VAL A 84 3.38 -9.37 9.01
N CYS A 85 2.97 -10.48 8.39
CA CYS A 85 2.70 -11.73 9.07
C CYS A 85 3.88 -12.22 9.91
N THR A 86 5.14 -12.04 9.46
CA THR A 86 6.32 -12.41 10.26
C THR A 86 6.37 -11.61 11.55
N GLU A 87 6.12 -10.30 11.50
CA GLU A 87 6.06 -9.45 12.69
C GLU A 87 4.91 -9.86 13.62
N CYS A 88 3.71 -10.11 13.07
CA CYS A 88 2.56 -10.59 13.85
C CYS A 88 2.90 -11.87 14.62
N LYS A 89 3.54 -12.84 13.96
CA LYS A 89 3.89 -14.13 14.58
C LYS A 89 5.01 -13.99 15.61
N ARG A 90 6.03 -13.17 15.34
CA ARG A 90 7.07 -12.85 16.31
C ARG A 90 6.52 -12.16 17.56
N ALA A 91 5.50 -11.32 17.41
CA ALA A 91 4.82 -10.63 18.51
C ALA A 91 3.75 -11.49 19.22
N GLY A 92 3.55 -12.76 18.83
CA GLY A 92 2.56 -13.64 19.45
C GLY A 92 1.10 -13.26 19.18
N LEU A 93 0.83 -12.46 18.13
CA LEU A 93 -0.51 -12.00 17.82
C LEU A 93 -1.36 -13.13 17.21
N VAL A 94 -2.57 -13.29 17.76
CA VAL A 94 -3.58 -14.19 17.18
C VAL A 94 -4.01 -13.64 15.82
N CYS A 95 -4.09 -14.51 14.82
CA CYS A 95 -4.44 -14.07 13.46
C CYS A 95 -5.91 -13.62 13.41
N VAL A 96 -6.14 -12.32 13.23
CA VAL A 96 -7.49 -11.73 13.16
C VAL A 96 -8.32 -12.29 12.00
N MET A 97 -7.69 -12.65 10.89
CA MET A 97 -8.36 -13.22 9.73
C MET A 97 -8.89 -14.63 10.01
N VAL A 98 -8.12 -15.45 10.73
CA VAL A 98 -8.49 -16.83 11.05
C VAL A 98 -9.41 -16.89 12.28
N ALA A 99 -9.05 -16.19 13.35
CA ALA A 99 -9.76 -16.28 14.62
C ALA A 99 -11.07 -15.49 14.64
N ARG A 100 -11.19 -14.46 13.79
CA ARG A 100 -12.33 -13.51 13.84
C ARG A 100 -12.94 -13.21 12.47
N GLY A 101 -12.44 -13.82 11.39
CA GLY A 101 -12.93 -13.55 10.03
C GLY A 101 -12.68 -12.12 9.54
N VAL A 102 -11.72 -11.39 10.14
CA VAL A 102 -11.46 -9.98 9.77
C VAL A 102 -10.52 -9.91 8.56
N PRO A 103 -10.92 -9.29 7.44
CA PRO A 103 -10.07 -9.10 6.27
C PRO A 103 -8.76 -8.37 6.62
N CYS A 104 -7.62 -8.90 6.17
CA CYS A 104 -6.30 -8.41 6.59
C CYS A 104 -5.30 -8.46 5.43
N PHE A 105 -4.66 -7.33 5.10
CA PHE A 105 -3.64 -7.26 4.05
C PHE A 105 -2.26 -7.80 4.47
N GLY A 106 -2.11 -8.25 5.72
CA GLY A 106 -0.83 -8.69 6.27
C GLY A 106 -0.04 -9.61 5.34
N PRO A 107 -0.65 -10.68 4.77
CA PRO A 107 0.04 -11.65 3.91
C PRO A 107 0.70 -11.07 2.66
N VAL A 108 0.23 -9.92 2.16
CA VAL A 108 0.73 -9.29 0.94
C VAL A 108 1.43 -7.95 1.20
N THR A 109 1.55 -7.54 2.46
CA THR A 109 2.11 -6.23 2.84
C THR A 109 3.50 -6.38 3.43
N HIS A 110 4.40 -5.47 3.06
CA HIS A 110 5.77 -5.39 3.55
C HIS A 110 5.82 -5.13 5.07
N ALA A 111 6.71 -5.82 5.78
CA ALA A 111 6.98 -5.63 7.20
C ALA A 111 7.66 -4.28 7.50
N GLY A 112 7.69 -3.88 8.78
CA GLY A 112 8.35 -2.66 9.25
C GLY A 112 7.51 -1.75 10.11
N CYS A 113 6.19 -1.96 10.11
CA CYS A 113 5.24 -1.19 10.90
C CYS A 113 5.06 -1.76 12.32
N GLY A 114 5.69 -2.89 12.63
CA GLY A 114 5.59 -3.55 13.93
C GLY A 114 4.23 -4.23 14.14
N ALA A 115 3.58 -4.67 13.06
CA ALA A 115 2.24 -5.26 13.11
C ALA A 115 1.20 -4.43 13.91
N LEU A 116 1.25 -3.10 13.77
CA LEU A 116 0.44 -2.18 14.57
C LEU A 116 -1.06 -2.50 14.50
N CYS A 117 -1.66 -2.61 13.31
CA CYS A 117 -3.11 -2.79 13.20
C CYS A 117 -3.58 -4.13 13.83
N PRO A 118 -2.93 -5.28 13.54
CA PRO A 118 -3.26 -6.55 14.18
C PRO A 118 -3.10 -6.55 15.70
N ALA A 119 -2.18 -5.77 16.27
CA ALA A 119 -2.01 -5.66 17.72
C ALA A 119 -3.22 -4.99 18.42
N TYR A 120 -4.02 -4.26 17.65
CA TYR A 120 -5.29 -3.66 18.09
C TYR A 120 -6.50 -4.33 17.46
N ASP A 121 -6.40 -5.63 17.18
CA ASP A 121 -7.51 -6.47 16.68
C ASP A 121 -8.10 -6.01 15.34
N ARG A 122 -7.31 -5.32 14.51
CA ARG A 122 -7.72 -4.87 13.17
C ARG A 122 -6.93 -5.59 12.09
N GLY A 123 -7.56 -5.75 10.93
CA GLY A 123 -6.85 -6.13 9.71
C GLY A 123 -5.75 -5.11 9.36
N CYS A 124 -4.62 -5.59 8.86
CA CYS A 124 -3.61 -4.74 8.25
C CYS A 124 -4.23 -4.00 7.05
N TYR A 125 -3.92 -2.71 6.91
CA TYR A 125 -4.45 -1.87 5.84
C TYR A 125 -3.58 -1.81 4.57
N GLY A 126 -2.45 -2.50 4.53
CA GLY A 126 -1.58 -2.49 3.34
C GLY A 126 -0.83 -1.18 3.09
N CYS A 127 -0.69 -0.32 4.10
CA CYS A 127 -0.09 1.01 3.95
C CYS A 127 1.43 0.99 3.65
N PHE A 128 2.13 -0.10 3.99
CA PHE A 128 3.55 -0.32 3.66
C PHE A 128 3.74 -0.91 2.25
N GLY A 129 2.64 -1.11 1.50
CA GLY A 129 2.68 -1.56 0.12
C GLY A 129 2.99 -3.04 -0.04
N PRO A 130 2.98 -3.53 -1.29
CA PRO A 130 3.19 -4.94 -1.57
C PRO A 130 4.58 -5.40 -1.11
N LYS A 131 4.64 -6.60 -0.52
CA LYS A 131 5.89 -7.31 -0.22
C LYS A 131 6.60 -7.80 -1.50
N GLU A 132 7.76 -8.41 -1.37
CA GLU A 132 8.59 -8.96 -2.45
C GLU A 132 7.86 -9.88 -3.44
N THR A 133 7.05 -10.81 -2.93
CA THR A 133 6.27 -11.77 -3.74
C THR A 133 4.82 -11.84 -3.22
N PRO A 134 3.99 -10.82 -3.50
CA PRO A 134 2.64 -10.74 -2.97
C PRO A 134 1.69 -11.61 -3.81
N ASN A 135 0.92 -12.49 -3.16
CA ASN A 135 -0.13 -13.27 -3.80
C ASN A 135 -1.51 -12.62 -3.57
N THR A 136 -1.75 -11.52 -4.28
CA THR A 136 -2.97 -10.71 -4.14
C THR A 136 -4.24 -11.47 -4.52
N SER A 137 -4.16 -12.34 -5.53
CA SER A 137 -5.31 -13.10 -6.02
C SER A 137 -5.74 -14.20 -5.05
N ALA A 138 -4.78 -14.87 -4.40
CA ALA A 138 -5.11 -15.79 -3.30
C ALA A 138 -5.73 -15.05 -2.11
N LEU A 139 -5.19 -13.88 -1.77
CA LEU A 139 -5.76 -13.07 -0.69
C LEU A 139 -7.18 -12.59 -1.00
N ALA A 140 -7.43 -12.11 -2.21
CA ALA A 140 -8.75 -11.66 -2.65
C ALA A 140 -9.78 -12.80 -2.61
N ARG A 141 -9.41 -14.02 -3.05
CA ARG A 141 -10.26 -15.20 -2.91
C ARG A 141 -10.58 -15.54 -1.46
N ALA A 142 -9.57 -15.52 -0.58
CA ALA A 142 -9.79 -15.76 0.85
C ALA A 142 -10.71 -14.69 1.47
N TRP A 143 -10.63 -13.43 1.03
CA TRP A 143 -11.54 -12.37 1.49
C TRP A 143 -12.96 -12.54 0.95
N ALA A 144 -13.12 -13.03 -0.30
CA ALA A 144 -14.44 -13.36 -0.83
C ALA A 144 -15.09 -14.50 -0.03
N GLU A 145 -14.32 -15.51 0.40
CA GLU A 145 -14.78 -16.56 1.32
C GLU A 145 -15.19 -16.02 2.69
N LEU A 146 -14.60 -14.91 3.13
CA LEU A 146 -15.02 -14.17 4.33
C LEU A 146 -16.24 -13.25 4.10
N GLY A 147 -16.79 -13.23 2.89
CA GLY A 147 -17.98 -12.45 2.54
C GLY A 147 -17.71 -11.01 2.11
N VAL A 148 -16.46 -10.65 1.80
CA VAL A 148 -16.13 -9.31 1.26
C VAL A 148 -16.65 -9.20 -0.17
N SER A 149 -17.40 -8.12 -0.46
CA SER A 149 -17.95 -7.87 -1.79
C SER A 149 -16.87 -7.46 -2.81
N GLY A 150 -17.12 -7.68 -4.11
CA GLY A 150 -16.26 -7.20 -5.19
C GLY A 150 -15.94 -5.70 -5.08
N PRO A 151 -16.95 -4.82 -4.91
CA PRO A 151 -16.71 -3.39 -4.70
C PRO A 151 -15.86 -3.06 -3.47
N ASP A 152 -15.99 -3.81 -2.37
CA ASP A 152 -15.14 -3.64 -1.19
C ASP A 152 -13.70 -4.12 -1.42
N LEU A 153 -13.49 -5.18 -2.20
CA LEU A 153 -12.16 -5.60 -2.64
C LEU A 153 -11.47 -4.49 -3.44
N VAL A 154 -12.18 -3.91 -4.42
CA VAL A 154 -11.67 -2.79 -5.22
C VAL A 154 -11.26 -1.63 -4.32
N ARG A 155 -12.14 -1.20 -3.39
CA ARG A 155 -11.85 -0.12 -2.43
C ARG A 155 -10.62 -0.43 -1.57
N ALA A 156 -10.54 -1.66 -1.06
CA ALA A 156 -9.45 -2.07 -0.19
C ALA A 156 -8.08 -2.01 -0.90
N PHE A 157 -7.96 -2.58 -2.10
CA PHE A 157 -6.72 -2.55 -2.89
C PHE A 157 -6.36 -1.14 -3.38
N ARG A 158 -7.34 -0.22 -3.47
CA ARG A 158 -7.16 1.17 -3.89
C ARG A 158 -7.04 2.17 -2.74
N THR A 159 -6.48 1.77 -1.60
CA THR A 159 -6.27 2.70 -0.48
C THR A 159 -4.93 3.45 -0.64
N PHE A 160 -3.90 3.10 0.15
CA PHE A 160 -2.66 3.88 0.24
C PHE A 160 -1.68 3.63 -0.91
N ASN A 161 -1.73 2.44 -1.51
CA ASN A 161 -0.78 2.01 -2.54
C ASN A 161 -1.52 1.63 -3.83
N ALA A 162 -2.55 2.41 -4.18
CA ALA A 162 -3.50 2.08 -5.24
C ALA A 162 -2.84 1.90 -6.62
N TYR A 163 -1.72 2.58 -6.89
CA TYR A 163 -0.98 2.46 -8.14
C TYR A 163 0.27 1.58 -8.05
N ALA A 164 0.51 0.91 -6.91
CA ALA A 164 1.53 -0.13 -6.84
C ALA A 164 1.07 -1.33 -7.68
N GLU A 165 1.90 -1.80 -8.60
CA GLU A 165 1.50 -2.75 -9.65
C GLU A 165 0.70 -3.97 -9.15
N PRO A 166 1.12 -4.71 -8.10
CA PRO A 166 0.34 -5.85 -7.62
C PRO A 166 -1.06 -5.48 -7.14
N PHE A 167 -1.22 -4.37 -6.43
CA PHE A 167 -2.50 -3.94 -5.89
C PHE A 167 -3.38 -3.32 -6.98
N ARG A 168 -2.77 -2.54 -7.88
CA ARG A 168 -3.44 -1.98 -9.06
C ARG A 168 -4.05 -3.08 -9.91
N ARG A 169 -3.26 -4.08 -10.30
CA ARG A 169 -3.70 -5.20 -11.13
C ARG A 169 -4.82 -5.99 -10.48
N GLU A 170 -4.71 -6.30 -9.19
CA GLU A 170 -5.77 -6.99 -8.47
C GLU A 170 -7.06 -6.14 -8.43
N SER A 171 -6.97 -4.85 -8.12
CA SER A 171 -8.14 -3.99 -8.05
C SER A 171 -8.90 -3.90 -9.38
N ILE A 172 -8.19 -3.87 -10.52
CA ILE A 172 -8.79 -3.83 -11.85
C ILE A 172 -9.49 -5.15 -12.17
N ALA A 173 -8.94 -6.28 -11.72
CA ALA A 173 -9.57 -7.59 -11.93
C ALA A 173 -10.94 -7.72 -11.23
N HIS A 174 -11.20 -6.94 -10.17
CA HIS A 174 -12.46 -6.93 -9.43
C HIS A 174 -13.39 -5.78 -9.81
N GLU A 175 -13.02 -4.89 -10.74
CA GLU A 175 -13.91 -3.80 -11.21
C GLU A 175 -15.10 -4.27 -12.04
N GLN A 176 -15.03 -5.48 -12.61
CA GLN A 176 -16.01 -6.03 -13.55
C GLN A 176 -16.96 -7.07 -12.90
N VAL A 177 -16.89 -7.24 -11.58
CA VAL A 177 -17.67 -8.23 -10.82
C VAL A 177 -18.77 -7.56 -10.01
#